data_AF-A0AAN5CI51-F1
#
_entry.id   AF-A0AAN5CI51-F1
#
_cell.length_a   1.000
_cell.length_b   1.000
_cell.length_c   1.000
_cell.angle_alpha   90.00
_cell.angle_beta   90.00
_cell.angle_gamma   90.00
#
_symmetry.space_group_name_H-M   'P 1'
#
loop_
_entity.id
_entity.type
_entity.pdbx_description
1 polymer ?
#
loop_
_entity_poly.entity_id
_entity_poly.type
_entity_poly.pdbx_seq_one_letter_code
_entity_poly.pdbx_strand_id
1 'polypeptide(L)'
;SSLPGCYIGLVIFILGAVTGIAYYGWQMHEDRRKYLVLGGFEIFCFVCCLLAVFMATLCMRSLVKSSHRHAEPVEIYLLFEAFCGEIVWCTAELARYIEIGGDVIILVVVLVRLVHVFTQTWFILIAFELVASESSGARALRGRQCVAFLLMTNLALLIFHIIESMTDGFGYVNSSMSNYTYVKLLAGPMIAFYRFHCSVCLAEVWKATFS
;
A
#
# COMPACT_ATOMS: atom_id res chain seq x y z
N SER A 1 5.33 -20.98 12.28
CA SER A 1 4.78 -20.92 10.92
C SER A 1 4.32 -19.50 10.61
N SER A 2 4.60 -18.98 9.40
CA SER A 2 4.08 -17.69 8.90
C SER A 2 2.67 -17.80 8.29
N LEU A 3 2.14 -19.03 8.16
CA LEU A 3 0.89 -19.36 7.49
C LEU A 3 -0.30 -18.44 7.85
N PRO A 4 -0.58 -18.06 9.12
CA PRO A 4 -1.74 -17.23 9.44
C PRO A 4 -1.72 -15.85 8.77
N GLY A 5 -0.54 -15.19 8.72
CA GLY A 5 -0.40 -13.89 8.07
C GLY A 5 -0.62 -13.98 6.55
N CYS A 6 -0.11 -15.04 5.93
CA CYS A 6 -0.34 -15.32 4.50
C CYS A 6 -1.82 -15.59 4.20
N TYR A 7 -2.53 -16.33 5.05
CA TYR A 7 -3.96 -16.61 4.86
C TYR A 7 -4.83 -15.35 4.92
N ILE A 8 -4.60 -14.48 5.91
CA ILE A 8 -5.36 -13.22 6.00
C ILE A 8 -5.03 -12.32 4.80
N GLY A 9 -3.76 -12.25 4.41
CA GLY A 9 -3.34 -11.51 3.22
C GLY A 9 -3.99 -12.04 1.93
N LEU A 10 -4.13 -13.36 1.79
CA LEU A 10 -4.83 -14.00 0.67
C LEU A 10 -6.33 -13.66 0.66
N VAL A 11 -6.98 -13.61 1.83
CA VAL A 11 -8.38 -13.17 1.93
C VAL A 11 -8.52 -11.74 1.42
N ILE A 12 -7.64 -10.83 1.81
CA ILE A 12 -7.65 -9.44 1.31
C ILE A 12 -7.40 -9.40 -0.20
N PHE A 13 -6.49 -10.24 -0.70
CA PHE A 13 -6.25 -10.38 -2.14
C PHE A 13 -7.51 -10.78 -2.91
N ILE A 14 -8.22 -11.81 -2.44
CA ILE A 14 -9.47 -12.27 -3.06
C ILE A 14 -10.53 -11.16 -2.99
N LEU A 15 -10.67 -10.50 -1.83
CA LEU A 15 -11.61 -9.39 -1.69
C LEU A 15 -11.30 -8.24 -2.65
N GLY A 16 -10.02 -7.90 -2.85
CA GLY A 16 -9.58 -6.87 -3.79
C GLY A 16 -9.85 -7.22 -5.24
N ALA A 17 -9.61 -8.47 -5.63
CA ALA A 17 -9.98 -8.94 -6.96
C ALA A 17 -11.49 -8.85 -7.19
N VAL A 18 -12.30 -9.29 -6.21
CA VAL A 18 -13.78 -9.24 -6.29
C VAL A 18 -14.28 -7.79 -6.35
N THR A 19 -13.77 -6.88 -5.52
CA THR A 19 -14.18 -5.47 -5.54
C THR A 19 -13.76 -4.78 -6.84
N GLY A 20 -12.57 -5.06 -7.36
CA GLY A 20 -12.12 -4.54 -8.66
C GLY A 20 -12.97 -5.02 -9.84
N ILE A 21 -13.32 -6.32 -9.88
CA ILE A 21 -14.22 -6.87 -10.91
C ILE A 21 -15.63 -6.29 -10.78
N ALA A 22 -16.15 -6.18 -9.56
CA ALA A 22 -17.47 -5.58 -9.31
C ALA A 22 -17.50 -4.11 -9.75
N TYR A 23 -16.42 -3.37 -9.52
CA TYR A 23 -16.27 -2.00 -10.00
C TYR A 23 -16.31 -1.91 -11.53
N TYR A 24 -15.58 -2.78 -12.22
CA TYR A 24 -15.63 -2.88 -13.69
C TYR A 24 -17.07 -3.09 -14.20
N GLY A 25 -17.83 -3.99 -13.56
CA GLY A 25 -19.23 -4.22 -13.89
C GLY A 25 -20.14 -3.01 -13.62
N TRP A 26 -19.90 -2.26 -12.53
CA TRP A 26 -20.67 -1.08 -12.19
C TRP A 26 -20.32 0.17 -12.98
N GLN A 27 -19.16 0.21 -13.66
CA GLN A 27 -18.81 1.33 -14.53
C GLN A 27 -19.83 1.54 -15.66
N MET A 28 -20.51 0.47 -16.07
CA MET A 28 -21.60 0.49 -17.06
C MET A 28 -22.87 1.22 -16.56
N HIS A 29 -22.98 1.50 -15.26
CA HIS A 29 -24.11 2.20 -14.65
C HIS A 29 -23.65 3.51 -13.97
N GLU A 30 -24.38 4.61 -14.17
CA GLU A 30 -24.11 5.91 -13.50
C GLU A 30 -24.50 5.90 -12.01
N ASP A 31 -24.10 4.88 -11.25
CA ASP A 31 -24.40 4.78 -9.83
C ASP A 31 -23.28 5.37 -8.98
N ARG A 32 -23.60 6.41 -8.19
CA ARG A 32 -22.70 7.04 -7.23
C ARG A 32 -22.21 6.09 -6.14
N ARG A 33 -22.91 4.98 -5.87
CA ARG A 33 -22.50 3.94 -4.92
C ARG A 33 -21.16 3.30 -5.27
N LYS A 34 -20.74 3.37 -6.54
CA LYS A 34 -19.41 2.91 -6.98
C LYS A 34 -18.27 3.56 -6.19
N TYR A 35 -18.41 4.86 -5.87
CA TYR A 35 -17.37 5.58 -5.14
C TYR A 35 -17.26 5.14 -3.68
N LEU A 36 -18.40 4.75 -3.08
CA LEU A 36 -18.46 4.32 -1.70
C LEU A 36 -17.87 2.91 -1.52
N VAL A 37 -18.16 1.99 -2.44
CA VAL A 37 -17.65 0.60 -2.39
C VAL A 37 -16.14 0.58 -2.61
N LEU A 38 -15.65 1.27 -3.65
CA LEU A 38 -14.23 1.28 -3.97
C LEU A 38 -13.41 1.99 -2.89
N GLY A 39 -13.81 3.22 -2.53
CA GLY A 39 -13.13 3.98 -1.49
C GLY A 39 -13.22 3.30 -0.12
N GLY A 40 -14.33 2.63 0.20
CA GLY A 40 -14.48 1.83 1.41
C GLY A 40 -13.49 0.66 1.48
N PHE A 41 -13.30 -0.04 0.36
CA PHE A 41 -12.33 -1.13 0.27
C PHE A 41 -10.87 -0.63 0.42
N GLU A 42 -10.52 0.47 -0.24
CA GLU A 42 -9.19 1.07 -0.11
C GLU A 42 -8.90 1.52 1.33
N ILE A 43 -9.84 2.23 1.97
CA ILE A 43 -9.72 2.63 3.37
C ILE A 43 -9.52 1.41 4.26
N PHE A 44 -10.31 0.36 4.07
CA PHE A 44 -10.18 -0.89 4.82
C PHE A 44 -8.77 -1.47 4.67
N CYS A 45 -8.25 -1.58 3.45
CA CYS A 45 -6.91 -2.11 3.20
C CYS A 45 -5.82 -1.25 3.83
N PHE A 46 -5.87 0.09 3.66
CA PHE A 46 -4.88 0.99 4.24
C PHE A 46 -4.91 0.98 5.77
N VAL A 47 -6.08 0.91 6.39
CA VAL A 47 -6.21 0.76 7.86
C VAL A 47 -5.63 -0.57 8.32
N CYS A 48 -5.93 -1.68 7.63
CA CYS A 48 -5.34 -2.98 7.95
C CYS A 48 -3.81 -2.96 7.86
N CYS A 49 -3.26 -2.34 6.81
CA CYS A 49 -1.81 -2.19 6.70
C CYS A 49 -1.23 -1.26 7.78
N LEU A 50 -1.87 -0.15 8.12
CA LEU A 50 -1.45 0.73 9.22
C LEU A 50 -1.35 -0.01 10.55
N LEU A 51 -2.38 -0.80 10.88
CA LEU A 51 -2.38 -1.64 12.07
C LEU A 51 -1.25 -2.68 12.01
N ALA A 52 -1.03 -3.30 10.86
CA ALA A 52 0.03 -4.28 10.68
C ALA A 52 1.44 -3.65 10.75
N VAL A 53 1.65 -2.45 10.22
CA VAL A 53 2.91 -1.68 10.36
C VAL A 53 3.17 -1.38 11.82
N PHE A 54 2.15 -0.92 12.55
CA PHE A 54 2.26 -0.64 13.98
C PHE A 54 2.60 -1.91 14.78
N MET A 55 1.88 -3.01 14.53
CA MET A 55 2.12 -4.29 15.18
C MET A 55 3.49 -4.89 14.82
N ALA A 56 3.91 -4.81 13.56
CA ALA A 56 5.23 -5.23 13.11
C ALA A 56 6.31 -4.44 13.84
N THR A 57 6.18 -3.11 13.88
CA THR A 57 7.10 -2.23 14.61
C THR A 57 7.20 -2.64 16.08
N LEU A 58 6.08 -2.83 16.77
CA LEU A 58 6.07 -3.26 18.18
C LEU A 58 6.71 -4.63 18.40
N CYS A 59 6.43 -5.60 17.51
CA CYS A 59 6.96 -6.96 17.63
C CYS A 59 8.44 -7.04 17.27
N MET A 60 8.92 -6.17 16.40
CA MET A 60 10.29 -6.13 15.90
C MET A 60 11.21 -5.19 16.70
N ARG A 61 10.67 -4.38 17.63
CA ARG A 61 11.46 -3.51 18.52
C ARG A 61 12.49 -4.22 19.40
N SER A 62 12.31 -5.51 19.67
CA SER A 62 13.28 -6.31 20.43
C SER A 62 14.38 -6.93 19.57
N LEU A 63 14.34 -6.73 18.25
CA LEU A 63 15.38 -7.20 17.33
C LEU A 63 16.60 -6.28 17.41
N VAL A 64 17.77 -6.84 17.13
CA VAL A 64 19.03 -6.12 17.21
C VAL A 64 19.29 -5.43 15.88
N LYS A 65 19.78 -4.19 15.92
CA LYS A 65 20.25 -3.49 14.74
C LYS A 65 21.59 -4.08 14.31
N SER A 66 21.68 -4.55 13.07
CA SER A 66 22.93 -5.08 12.51
C SER A 66 23.81 -3.94 12.00
N SER A 67 25.08 -3.93 12.41
CA SER A 67 26.06 -2.92 11.95
C SER A 67 26.56 -3.17 10.52
N HIS A 68 26.30 -4.35 9.96
CA HIS A 68 26.77 -4.74 8.62
C HIS A 68 25.64 -4.88 7.61
N ARG A 69 24.39 -4.67 8.03
CA ARG A 69 23.22 -4.83 7.16
C ARG A 69 22.53 -3.49 6.97
N HIS A 70 22.61 -3.01 5.74
CA HIS A 70 21.87 -1.85 5.26
C HIS A 70 21.16 -2.26 3.98
N ALA A 71 20.04 -1.59 3.67
CA ALA A 71 19.42 -1.72 2.36
C ALA A 71 20.45 -1.32 1.29
N GLU A 72 20.40 -1.99 0.13
CA GLU A 72 21.25 -1.55 -0.96
C GLU A 72 20.81 -0.14 -1.38
N PRO A 73 21.75 0.77 -1.72
CA PRO A 73 21.40 2.14 -2.09
C PRO A 73 20.34 2.19 -3.20
N VAL A 74 20.41 1.27 -4.16
CA VAL A 74 19.43 1.14 -5.25
C VAL A 74 18.01 0.87 -4.74
N GLU A 75 17.84 0.04 -3.71
CA GLU A 75 16.52 -0.26 -3.13
C GLU A 75 15.92 0.96 -2.46
N ILE A 76 16.75 1.76 -1.78
CA ILE A 76 16.34 3.01 -1.13
C ILE A 76 15.94 4.04 -2.19
N TYR A 77 16.73 4.19 -3.26
CA TYR A 77 16.42 5.14 -4.33
C TYR A 77 15.11 4.79 -5.04
N LEU A 78 14.89 3.52 -5.38
CA LEU A 78 13.65 3.06 -6.01
C LEU A 78 12.44 3.21 -5.07
N LEU A 79 12.61 2.94 -3.78
CA LEU A 79 11.55 3.15 -2.79
C LEU A 79 11.18 4.63 -2.66
N PHE A 80 12.18 5.51 -2.69
CA PHE A 80 11.97 6.96 -2.63
C PHE A 80 11.29 7.50 -3.89
N GLU A 81 11.72 7.07 -5.08
CA GLU A 81 11.10 7.45 -6.35
C GLU A 81 9.61 7.05 -6.38
N ALA A 82 9.31 5.81 -5.99
CA ALA A 82 7.95 5.31 -5.93
C ALA A 82 7.10 6.06 -4.89
N PHE A 83 7.71 6.39 -3.74
CA PHE A 83 7.09 7.22 -2.70
C PHE A 83 6.74 8.62 -3.23
N CYS A 84 7.62 9.26 -4.01
CA CYS A 84 7.31 10.54 -4.64
C CYS A 84 6.08 10.45 -5.56
N GLY A 85 5.93 9.36 -6.32
CA GLY A 85 4.75 9.13 -7.15
C GLY A 85 3.45 9.05 -6.35
N GLU A 86 3.46 8.36 -5.20
CA GLU A 86 2.32 8.31 -4.26
C GLU A 86 1.96 9.72 -3.73
N ILE A 87 2.95 10.55 -3.41
CA ILE A 87 2.72 11.94 -2.97
C ILE A 87 2.14 12.79 -4.11
N VAL A 88 2.65 12.66 -5.33
CA VAL A 88 2.12 13.38 -6.50
C VAL A 88 0.65 13.00 -6.75
N TRP A 89 0.30 11.72 -6.65
CA TRP A 89 -1.09 11.29 -6.76
C TRP A 89 -1.99 11.92 -5.69
N CYS A 90 -1.58 11.79 -4.42
CA CYS A 90 -2.38 12.27 -3.30
C CYS A 90 -2.55 13.80 -3.33
N THR A 91 -1.52 14.54 -3.72
CA THR A 91 -1.58 16.00 -3.87
C THR A 91 -2.46 16.42 -5.04
N ALA A 92 -2.42 15.70 -6.17
CA ALA A 92 -3.32 15.95 -7.30
C ALA A 92 -4.80 15.73 -6.93
N GLU A 93 -5.12 14.67 -6.19
CA GLU A 93 -6.48 14.44 -5.71
C GLU A 93 -6.94 15.48 -4.71
N LEU A 94 -6.06 15.87 -3.77
CA LEU A 94 -6.38 16.88 -2.78
C LEU A 94 -6.62 18.25 -3.43
N ALA A 95 -5.77 18.64 -4.38
CA ALA A 95 -5.92 19.89 -5.13
C ALA A 95 -7.24 19.89 -5.91
N ARG A 96 -7.56 18.80 -6.61
CA ARG A 96 -8.83 18.64 -7.32
C ARG A 96 -10.03 18.76 -6.38
N TYR A 97 -9.97 18.14 -5.19
CA TYR A 97 -11.03 18.22 -4.19
C TYR A 97 -11.21 19.65 -3.66
N ILE A 98 -10.12 20.40 -3.44
CA ILE A 98 -10.18 21.79 -2.96
C ILE A 98 -10.78 22.72 -4.03
N GLU A 99 -10.40 22.55 -5.30
CA GLU A 99 -10.83 23.45 -6.38
C GLU A 99 -12.25 23.17 -6.86
N ILE A 100 -12.60 21.91 -7.10
CA ILE A 100 -13.84 21.52 -7.79
C ILE A 100 -14.81 20.79 -6.84
N GLY A 101 -14.35 20.41 -5.65
CA GLY A 101 -15.11 19.56 -4.74
C GLY A 101 -15.10 18.08 -5.14
N GLY A 102 -15.88 17.28 -4.43
CA GLY A 102 -16.04 15.85 -4.71
C GLY A 102 -16.71 15.13 -3.55
N ASP A 103 -16.92 13.83 -3.70
CA ASP A 103 -17.42 13.02 -2.58
C ASP A 103 -16.38 12.97 -1.45
N VAL A 104 -16.85 13.18 -0.22
CA VAL A 104 -16.01 13.19 1.00
C VAL A 104 -15.21 11.89 1.17
N ILE A 105 -15.73 10.77 0.66
CA ILE A 105 -15.03 9.48 0.70
C ILE A 105 -13.67 9.55 -0.01
N ILE A 106 -13.55 10.31 -1.11
CA ILE A 106 -12.30 10.48 -1.86
C ILE A 106 -11.27 11.20 -1.00
N LEU A 107 -11.69 12.26 -0.30
CA LEU A 107 -10.83 12.98 0.64
C LEU A 107 -10.33 12.06 1.76
N VAL A 108 -11.22 11.26 2.34
CA VAL A 108 -10.87 10.32 3.42
C VAL A 108 -9.87 9.27 2.90
N VAL A 109 -10.10 8.69 1.72
CA VAL A 109 -9.17 7.74 1.09
C VAL A 109 -7.78 8.36 0.96
N VAL A 110 -7.68 9.56 0.39
CA VAL A 110 -6.40 10.25 0.15
C VAL A 110 -5.66 10.52 1.46
N LEU A 111 -6.36 10.97 2.51
CA LEU A 111 -5.73 11.25 3.80
C LEU A 111 -5.23 9.96 4.47
N VAL A 112 -6.05 8.90 4.50
CA VAL A 112 -5.65 7.60 5.07
C VAL A 112 -4.48 7.01 4.29
N ARG A 113 -4.52 7.11 2.95
CA ARG A 113 -3.46 6.66 2.05
C ARG A 113 -2.13 7.35 2.33
N LEU A 114 -2.13 8.68 2.50
CA LEU A 114 -0.93 9.44 2.86
C LEU A 114 -0.33 8.89 4.16
N VAL A 115 -1.11 8.81 5.25
CA VAL A 115 -0.61 8.31 6.53
C VAL A 115 -0.04 6.89 6.39
N HIS A 116 -0.73 6.04 5.63
CA HIS A 116 -0.28 4.67 5.37
C HIS A 116 1.05 4.62 4.60
N VAL A 117 1.17 5.36 3.49
CA VAL A 117 2.38 5.37 2.65
C VAL A 117 3.58 5.89 3.44
N PHE A 118 3.43 6.99 4.20
CA PHE A 118 4.50 7.51 5.05
C PHE A 118 4.95 6.49 6.11
N THR A 119 4.01 5.90 6.84
CA THR A 119 4.32 4.95 7.92
C THR A 119 4.93 3.65 7.39
N GLN A 120 4.45 3.12 6.26
CA GLN A 120 4.99 1.92 5.66
C GLN A 120 6.42 2.14 5.13
N THR A 121 6.66 3.23 4.40
CA THR A 121 8.01 3.57 3.91
C THR A 121 8.99 3.72 5.06
N TRP A 122 8.60 4.46 6.10
CA TRP A 122 9.41 4.60 7.31
C TRP A 122 9.72 3.26 7.98
N PHE A 123 8.71 2.40 8.12
CA PHE A 123 8.90 1.05 8.68
C PHE A 123 9.88 0.21 7.87
N ILE A 124 9.75 0.21 6.54
CA ILE A 124 10.65 -0.56 5.64
C ILE A 124 12.10 -0.10 5.82
N LEU A 125 12.35 1.21 5.84
CA LEU A 125 13.69 1.78 6.02
C LEU A 125 14.35 1.31 7.33
N ILE A 126 13.59 1.29 8.43
CA ILE A 126 14.08 0.78 9.72
C ILE A 126 14.29 -0.74 9.67
N ALA A 127 13.35 -1.47 9.07
CA ALA A 127 13.33 -2.92 9.12
C ALA A 127 14.51 -3.57 8.37
N PHE A 128 15.07 -2.90 7.36
CA PHE A 128 16.27 -3.36 6.66
C PHE A 128 17.49 -3.56 7.57
N GLU A 129 17.57 -2.81 8.67
CA GLU A 129 18.69 -2.89 9.60
C GLU A 129 18.46 -3.89 10.74
N LEU A 130 17.28 -4.52 10.83
CA LEU A 130 16.90 -5.38 11.96
C LEU A 130 17.23 -6.86 11.72
N VAL A 131 17.79 -7.52 12.73
CA VAL A 131 18.13 -8.97 12.72
C VAL A 131 17.62 -9.64 14.00
N ALA A 132 17.12 -10.87 13.87
CA ALA A 132 16.71 -11.66 15.03
C ALA A 132 17.91 -12.11 15.86
N SER A 133 17.86 -11.83 17.17
CA SER A 133 18.77 -12.40 18.17
C SER A 133 18.23 -13.75 18.67
N GLU A 134 19.12 -14.62 19.16
CA GLU A 134 18.80 -15.93 19.74
C GLU A 134 17.70 -15.88 20.84
N SER A 135 17.52 -14.75 21.52
CA SER A 135 16.52 -14.56 22.59
C SER A 135 15.13 -14.10 22.11
N SER A 136 14.94 -13.89 20.80
CA SER A 136 13.76 -13.17 20.26
C SER A 136 12.48 -14.02 20.08
N GLY A 137 12.54 -15.32 20.43
CA GLY A 137 11.63 -16.40 20.03
C GLY A 137 10.18 -16.02 19.68
N ALA A 138 9.34 -15.70 20.66
CA ALA A 138 7.91 -15.50 20.42
C ALA A 138 7.55 -14.15 19.75
N ARG A 139 8.29 -13.08 20.03
CA ARG A 139 8.04 -11.74 19.44
C ARG A 139 8.52 -11.66 18.00
N ALA A 140 9.67 -12.26 17.68
CA ALA A 140 10.16 -12.38 16.32
C ALA A 140 9.17 -13.16 15.43
N LEU A 141 8.55 -14.23 15.96
CA LEU A 141 7.54 -14.99 15.21
C LEU A 141 6.31 -14.13 14.84
N ARG A 142 5.85 -13.26 15.76
CA ARG A 142 4.74 -12.33 15.50
C ARG A 142 5.13 -11.26 14.48
N GLY A 143 6.34 -10.70 14.60
CA GLY A 143 6.89 -9.77 13.60
C GLY A 143 6.92 -10.39 12.20
N ARG A 144 7.39 -11.64 12.10
CA ARG A 144 7.41 -12.43 10.85
C ARG A 144 6.02 -12.56 10.21
N GLN A 145 4.98 -12.78 11.02
CA GLN A 145 3.59 -12.87 10.53
C GLN A 145 3.07 -11.50 10.05
N CYS A 146 3.40 -10.42 10.75
CA CYS A 146 3.00 -9.07 10.36
C CYS A 146 3.67 -8.64 9.04
N VAL A 147 4.97 -8.92 8.88
CA VAL A 147 5.69 -8.63 7.62
C VAL A 147 5.13 -9.45 6.46
N ALA A 148 4.84 -10.75 6.68
CA ALA A 148 4.22 -11.59 5.65
C ALA A 148 2.82 -11.08 5.26
N PHE A 149 2.03 -10.63 6.23
CA PHE A 149 0.73 -10.01 5.96
C PHE A 149 0.89 -8.71 5.15
N LEU A 150 1.79 -7.82 5.54
CA LEU A 150 2.06 -6.56 4.81
C LEU A 150 2.50 -6.83 3.36
N LEU A 151 3.33 -7.84 3.14
CA LEU A 151 3.77 -8.25 1.80
C LEU A 151 2.57 -8.64 0.94
N MET A 152 1.71 -9.55 1.45
CA MET A 152 0.55 -10.04 0.73
C MET A 152 -0.49 -8.94 0.48
N THR A 153 -0.71 -8.05 1.45
CA THR A 153 -1.66 -6.95 1.30
C THR A 153 -1.16 -5.88 0.31
N ASN A 154 0.16 -5.61 0.25
CA ASN A 154 0.71 -4.76 -0.81
C ASN A 154 0.55 -5.38 -2.19
N LEU A 155 0.69 -6.70 -2.32
CA LEU A 155 0.42 -7.41 -3.57
C LEU A 155 -1.07 -7.35 -3.96
N ALA A 156 -1.98 -7.44 -2.98
CA ALA A 156 -3.41 -7.25 -3.21
C ALA A 156 -3.72 -5.83 -3.71
N LEU A 157 -3.16 -4.81 -3.05
CA LEU A 157 -3.31 -3.40 -3.46
C LEU A 157 -2.70 -3.15 -4.85
N LEU A 158 -1.57 -3.77 -5.17
CA LEU A 158 -0.96 -3.70 -6.50
C LEU A 158 -1.94 -4.16 -7.58
N ILE A 159 -2.48 -5.37 -7.44
CA ILE A 159 -3.41 -5.93 -8.43
C ILE A 159 -4.68 -5.09 -8.50
N PHE A 160 -5.19 -4.65 -7.36
CA PHE A 160 -6.35 -3.77 -7.30
C PHE A 160 -6.12 -2.47 -8.07
N HIS A 161 -5.01 -1.77 -7.85
CA HIS A 161 -4.67 -0.53 -8.56
C HIS A 161 -4.41 -0.76 -10.06
N ILE A 162 -3.87 -1.92 -10.44
CA ILE A 162 -3.76 -2.30 -11.86
C ILE A 162 -5.15 -2.44 -12.49
N ILE A 163 -6.07 -3.18 -11.85
CA ILE A 163 -7.45 -3.35 -12.35
C ILE A 163 -8.18 -2.01 -12.43
N GLU A 164 -8.05 -1.18 -11.39
CA GLU A 164 -8.61 0.17 -11.37
C GLU A 164 -8.04 1.04 -12.51
N SER A 165 -6.74 0.96 -12.80
CA SER A 165 -6.13 1.71 -13.90
C SER A 165 -6.58 1.27 -15.29
N MET A 166 -7.08 0.03 -15.44
CA MET A 166 -7.64 -0.48 -16.70
C MET A 166 -9.07 0.00 -16.98
N THR A 167 -9.70 0.59 -15.97
CA THR A 167 -11.00 1.28 -16.12
C THR A 167 -10.76 2.77 -16.34
N ASP A 168 -11.71 3.49 -16.96
CA ASP A 168 -11.79 4.97 -16.85
C ASP A 168 -12.13 5.39 -15.40
N GLY A 169 -11.38 4.84 -14.43
CA GLY A 169 -11.78 4.57 -13.06
C GLY A 169 -11.70 5.77 -12.11
N PHE A 170 -11.99 5.53 -10.84
CA PHE A 170 -12.12 6.49 -9.75
C PHE A 170 -11.11 7.67 -9.83
N GLY A 171 -11.62 8.90 -9.90
CA GLY A 171 -10.79 10.09 -10.01
C GLY A 171 -10.37 10.48 -11.44
N TYR A 172 -10.59 9.63 -12.45
CA TYR A 172 -10.57 10.00 -13.86
C TYR A 172 -11.99 10.47 -14.24
N VAL A 173 -12.21 11.77 -14.25
CA VAL A 173 -13.42 12.33 -14.86
C VAL A 173 -13.14 12.44 -16.35
N ASN A 174 -14.13 12.00 -17.15
CA ASN A 174 -14.37 12.33 -18.56
C ASN A 174 -13.31 13.23 -19.18
N SER A 175 -12.72 12.74 -20.27
CA SER A 175 -11.95 13.36 -21.37
C SER A 175 -11.93 14.89 -21.61
N SER A 176 -12.55 15.73 -20.79
CA SER A 176 -12.13 17.10 -20.57
C SER A 176 -10.74 17.12 -19.92
N MET A 177 -9.75 17.50 -20.72
CA MET A 177 -8.35 17.67 -20.35
C MET A 177 -8.16 18.65 -19.19
N SER A 178 -8.33 18.19 -17.95
CA SER A 178 -7.87 18.92 -16.76
C SER A 178 -6.42 18.54 -16.45
N ASN A 179 -5.62 19.50 -15.98
CA ASN A 179 -4.22 19.28 -15.60
C ASN A 179 -4.06 18.11 -14.60
N TYR A 180 -5.05 17.90 -13.73
CA TYR A 180 -5.09 16.81 -12.76
C TYR A 180 -5.15 15.42 -13.38
N THR A 181 -5.79 15.28 -14.54
CA THR A 181 -5.93 14.00 -15.24
C THR A 181 -4.57 13.53 -15.75
N TYR A 182 -3.78 14.44 -16.33
CA TYR A 182 -2.41 14.15 -16.77
C TYR A 182 -1.47 13.77 -15.63
N VAL A 183 -1.58 14.47 -14.50
CA VAL A 183 -0.79 14.15 -13.31
C VAL A 183 -1.12 12.75 -12.80
N LYS A 184 -2.40 12.37 -12.82
CA LYS A 184 -2.82 11.01 -12.45
C LYS A 184 -2.36 9.95 -13.44
N LEU A 185 -2.44 10.21 -14.75
CA LEU A 185 -1.90 9.32 -15.78
C LEU A 185 -0.40 9.03 -15.56
N LEU A 186 0.36 10.04 -15.15
CA LEU A 186 1.79 9.88 -14.84
C LEU A 186 2.03 9.14 -13.51
N ALA A 187 1.22 9.44 -12.48
CA ALA A 187 1.39 8.88 -11.15
C ALA A 187 0.81 7.47 -10.97
N GLY A 188 -0.17 7.06 -11.80
CA GLY A 188 -0.79 5.74 -11.77
C GLY A 188 0.22 4.58 -11.82
N PRO A 189 1.12 4.53 -12.82
CA PRO A 189 2.18 3.52 -12.87
C PRO A 189 3.11 3.56 -11.65
N MET A 190 3.37 4.75 -11.10
CA MET A 190 4.23 4.90 -9.91
C MET A 190 3.60 4.32 -8.65
N ILE A 191 2.27 4.34 -8.54
CA ILE A 191 1.53 3.69 -7.44
C ILE A 191 1.71 2.18 -7.50
N ALA A 192 1.48 1.60 -8.68
CA ALA A 192 1.70 0.17 -8.89
C ALA A 192 3.17 -0.17 -8.58
N PHE A 193 4.10 0.65 -9.06
CA PHE A 193 5.52 0.49 -8.76
C PHE A 193 5.82 0.56 -7.25
N TYR A 194 5.22 1.49 -6.50
CA TYR A 194 5.36 1.58 -5.05
C TYR A 194 4.89 0.32 -4.34
N ARG A 195 3.71 -0.20 -4.70
CA ARG A 195 3.17 -1.43 -4.09
C ARG A 195 4.05 -2.64 -4.40
N PHE A 196 4.48 -2.77 -5.65
CA PHE A 196 5.39 -3.82 -6.07
C PHE A 196 6.72 -3.77 -5.31
N HIS A 197 7.38 -2.60 -5.29
CA HIS A 197 8.68 -2.43 -4.65
C HIS A 197 8.60 -2.61 -3.13
N CYS A 198 7.54 -2.12 -2.49
CA CYS A 198 7.29 -2.39 -1.07
C CYS A 198 7.17 -3.89 -0.79
N SER A 199 6.48 -4.67 -1.64
CA SER A 199 6.40 -6.13 -1.49
C SER A 199 7.77 -6.79 -1.62
N VAL A 200 8.62 -6.32 -2.55
CA VAL A 200 10.02 -6.80 -2.69
C VAL A 200 10.84 -6.48 -1.44
N CYS A 201 10.83 -5.22 -0.97
CA CYS A 201 11.55 -4.83 0.25
C CYS A 201 11.08 -5.62 1.47
N LEU A 202 9.76 -5.84 1.62
CA LEU A 202 9.21 -6.63 2.72
C LEU A 202 9.61 -8.11 2.63
N ALA A 203 9.76 -8.67 1.42
CA ALA A 203 10.26 -10.03 1.21
C ALA A 203 11.72 -10.16 1.65
N GLU A 204 12.57 -9.19 1.30
CA GLU A 204 13.99 -9.16 1.70
C GLU A 204 14.16 -8.95 3.21
N VAL A 205 13.37 -8.05 3.81
CA VAL A 205 13.27 -7.91 5.27
C VAL A 205 12.87 -9.24 5.90
N TRP A 206 11.79 -9.86 5.41
CA TRP A 206 11.31 -11.14 5.96
C TRP A 206 12.38 -12.23 5.90
N LYS A 207 13.06 -12.34 4.75
CA LYS A 207 14.10 -13.33 4.51
C LYS A 207 15.28 -13.09 5.44
N ALA A 208 15.95 -11.95 5.37
CA ALA A 208 17.20 -11.81 6.10
C ALA A 208 17.03 -11.46 7.59
N THR A 209 15.83 -11.13 8.07
CA THR A 209 15.56 -10.96 9.51
C THR A 209 15.12 -12.25 10.21
N PHE A 210 14.47 -13.19 9.50
CA PHE A 210 13.85 -14.39 10.10
C PHE A 210 14.28 -15.72 9.48
N SER A 211 15.22 -15.70 8.52
CA SER A 211 15.84 -16.89 7.95
C SER A 211 17.20 -17.18 8.55
#